data_AF-A0A813K0I7-F1
#
_entry.id   AF-A0A813K0I7-F1
#
_cell.length_a   1.000
_cell.length_b   1.000
_cell.length_c   1.000
_cell.angle_alpha   90.00
_cell.angle_beta   90.00
_cell.angle_gamma   90.00
#
_symmetry.space_group_name_H-M   'P 1'
#
loop_
_entity.id
_entity.type
_entity.pdbx_description
1 polymer ?
#
loop_
_entity_poly.entity_id
_entity_poly.type
_entity_poly.pdbx_seq_one_letter_code
_entity_poly.pdbx_strand_id
1 'polypeptide(L)'
;MADAYSINSSGVGGSPACRDAIREGHAWIEDRFAQGATGEVEQRFGLAAGSLQTADQQIGFAASGVADFPAQENDPLCPEPACNIAKVCAIMTDSSAEDTVQRLIHLRAAQALSHIVDIRGVQESRELVPRRRPLRRFGARVGDPPNVPDYWYYQTCTEFGFYQTCEVGSNCMFVRGILDVSYMAANCAALYNVSLDAIKANINATNLHYGGLQPTGPDGKLGRCVMWPNGEVDPWSTRSVLQAPSQKMPTLLVAGASHHAWTWPSRAGDQESVTDARLQIRKQVEAFLDDTSCEGAGPPGPHSDGDDQTPYIIAGVLVVLAVAAGLGVLVRRRRLAARTPLLSTDGPSAERGLSLEPRTSA
;
A
#
# COMPACT_ATOMS: atom_id res chain seq x y z
N MET A 1 -10.55 -9.99 0.38
CA MET A 1 -11.10 -8.64 0.15
C MET A 1 -12.60 -8.57 0.39
N ALA A 2 -13.45 -9.40 -0.23
CA ALA A 2 -14.92 -9.32 -0.03
C ALA A 2 -15.36 -9.46 1.43
N ASP A 3 -14.71 -10.33 2.21
CA ASP A 3 -15.06 -10.55 3.63
C ASP A 3 -14.77 -9.33 4.52
N ALA A 4 -13.81 -8.47 4.14
CA ALA A 4 -13.53 -7.23 4.88
C ALA A 4 -14.80 -6.35 4.99
N TYR A 5 -15.63 -6.35 3.95
CA TYR A 5 -16.86 -5.55 3.88
C TYR A 5 -18.05 -6.19 4.58
N SER A 6 -17.93 -7.43 5.07
CA SER A 6 -18.97 -8.11 5.85
C SER A 6 -18.71 -8.10 7.37
N ILE A 7 -17.50 -7.72 7.79
CA ILE A 7 -17.06 -7.72 9.19
C ILE A 7 -17.61 -6.50 9.94
N ASN A 8 -18.33 -6.76 11.03
CA ASN A 8 -18.93 -5.74 11.89
C ASN A 8 -18.12 -5.45 13.17
N SER A 9 -16.87 -5.89 13.24
CA SER A 9 -16.01 -5.67 14.42
C SER A 9 -15.74 -4.18 14.63
N SER A 10 -15.43 -3.81 15.88
CA SER A 10 -15.24 -2.41 16.28
C SER A 10 -14.14 -1.73 15.45
N GLY A 11 -14.49 -0.63 14.79
CA GLY A 11 -13.58 0.14 13.93
C GLY A 11 -13.55 -0.26 12.45
N VAL A 12 -14.24 -1.33 12.04
CA VAL A 12 -14.34 -1.71 10.61
C VAL A 12 -15.57 -1.11 9.94
N GLY A 13 -16.75 -1.27 10.55
CA GLY A 13 -18.02 -0.73 10.05
C GLY A 13 -18.62 -1.46 8.83
N GLY A 14 -18.17 -2.69 8.55
CA GLY A 14 -18.75 -3.55 7.52
C GLY A 14 -20.03 -4.27 7.98
N SER A 15 -20.72 -4.90 7.03
CA SER A 15 -21.88 -5.76 7.31
C SER A 15 -22.18 -6.68 6.12
N PRO A 16 -22.83 -7.85 6.32
CA PRO A 16 -23.26 -8.69 5.21
C PRO A 16 -24.07 -7.91 4.16
N ALA A 17 -24.96 -7.01 4.60
CA ALA A 17 -25.74 -6.15 3.73
C ALA A 17 -24.87 -5.20 2.89
N CYS A 18 -23.79 -4.63 3.45
CA CYS A 18 -22.85 -3.80 2.70
C CYS A 18 -22.16 -4.59 1.57
N ARG A 19 -21.55 -5.73 1.90
CA ARG A 19 -20.91 -6.60 0.90
C ARG A 19 -21.90 -7.03 -0.18
N ASP A 20 -23.12 -7.40 0.22
CA ASP A 20 -24.14 -7.86 -0.71
C ASP A 20 -24.62 -6.73 -1.63
N ALA A 21 -24.76 -5.50 -1.14
CA ALA A 21 -25.08 -4.32 -1.96
C ALA A 21 -23.97 -3.98 -2.96
N ILE A 22 -22.69 -4.11 -2.56
CA ILE A 22 -21.54 -3.94 -3.47
C ILE A 22 -21.61 -4.99 -4.59
N ARG A 23 -21.83 -6.25 -4.22
CA ARG A 23 -21.95 -7.37 -5.17
C ARG A 23 -23.10 -7.17 -6.15
N GLU A 24 -24.27 -6.77 -5.66
CA GLU A 24 -25.45 -6.54 -6.49
C GLU A 24 -25.22 -5.41 -7.51
N GLY A 25 -24.64 -4.30 -7.09
CA GLY A 25 -24.33 -3.20 -8.00
C GLY A 25 -23.32 -3.58 -9.09
N HIS A 26 -22.30 -4.38 -8.77
CA HIS A 26 -21.35 -4.87 -9.76
C HIS A 26 -21.94 -5.96 -10.66
N ALA A 27 -22.87 -6.79 -10.16
CA ALA A 27 -23.57 -7.77 -10.97
C ALA A 27 -24.40 -7.12 -12.09
N TRP A 28 -24.97 -5.93 -11.85
CA TRP A 28 -25.63 -5.17 -12.92
C TRP A 28 -24.65 -4.79 -14.04
N ILE A 29 -23.43 -4.34 -13.69
CA ILE A 29 -22.38 -3.97 -14.66
C ILE A 29 -21.93 -5.22 -15.44
N GLU A 30 -21.70 -6.33 -14.73
CA GLU A 30 -21.39 -7.66 -15.30
C GLU A 30 -22.41 -8.06 -16.36
N ASP A 31 -23.71 -7.97 -16.04
CA ASP A 31 -24.79 -8.29 -16.96
C ASP A 31 -24.79 -7.39 -18.21
N ARG A 32 -24.55 -6.08 -18.06
CA ARG A 32 -24.48 -5.16 -19.20
C ARG A 32 -23.29 -5.47 -20.12
N PHE A 33 -22.13 -5.78 -19.55
CA PHE A 33 -20.96 -6.16 -20.32
C PHE A 33 -21.19 -7.47 -21.07
N ALA A 34 -21.78 -8.47 -20.43
CA ALA A 34 -22.12 -9.75 -21.07
C ALA A 34 -23.12 -9.60 -22.23
N GLN A 35 -24.02 -8.62 -22.16
CA GLN A 35 -25.01 -8.32 -23.20
C GLN A 35 -24.48 -7.39 -24.31
N GLY A 36 -23.26 -6.88 -24.19
CA GLY A 36 -22.73 -5.84 -25.09
C GLY A 36 -23.41 -4.48 -24.92
N ALA A 37 -24.18 -4.28 -23.85
CA ALA A 37 -24.94 -3.07 -23.54
C ALA A 37 -24.07 -2.01 -22.80
N THR A 38 -22.83 -1.80 -23.26
CA THR A 38 -21.86 -0.91 -22.61
C THR A 38 -22.33 0.54 -22.56
N GLY A 39 -23.13 0.98 -23.55
CA GLY A 39 -23.75 2.30 -23.56
C GLY A 39 -24.69 2.57 -22.38
N GLU A 40 -25.35 1.53 -21.83
CA GLU A 40 -26.17 1.68 -20.62
C GLU A 40 -25.30 1.98 -19.39
N VAL A 41 -24.14 1.31 -19.28
CA VAL A 41 -23.17 1.58 -18.20
C VAL A 41 -22.60 2.98 -18.34
N GLU A 42 -22.21 3.37 -19.55
CA GLU A 42 -21.72 4.72 -19.84
C GLU A 42 -22.75 5.78 -19.44
N GLN A 43 -24.01 5.60 -19.82
CA GLN A 43 -25.08 6.53 -19.46
C GLN A 43 -25.31 6.57 -17.95
N ARG A 44 -25.43 5.41 -17.28
CA ARG A 44 -25.75 5.31 -15.85
C ARG A 44 -24.64 5.93 -14.99
N PHE A 45 -23.37 5.76 -15.36
CA PHE A 45 -22.22 6.31 -14.62
C PHE A 45 -21.74 7.69 -15.14
N GLY A 46 -22.41 8.26 -16.15
CA GLY A 46 -22.05 9.56 -16.73
C GLY A 46 -20.69 9.58 -17.42
N LEU A 47 -20.31 8.49 -18.09
CA LEU A 47 -19.08 8.36 -18.85
C LEU A 47 -19.24 8.91 -20.28
N ALA A 48 -18.12 9.18 -20.94
CA ALA A 48 -18.14 9.54 -22.36
C ALA A 48 -18.66 8.36 -23.19
N ALA A 49 -19.52 8.65 -24.17
CA ALA A 49 -20.03 7.66 -25.09
C ALA A 49 -18.88 6.97 -25.85
N GLY A 50 -18.87 5.65 -25.88
CA GLY A 50 -17.82 4.85 -26.50
C GLY A 50 -16.55 4.67 -25.66
N SER A 51 -16.58 4.99 -24.37
CA SER A 51 -15.44 4.81 -23.46
C SER A 51 -15.27 3.38 -22.94
N LEU A 52 -16.24 2.49 -23.15
CA LEU A 52 -16.23 1.08 -22.70
C LEU A 52 -16.33 0.07 -23.86
N GLN A 53 -15.84 0.42 -25.05
CA GLN A 53 -15.97 -0.38 -26.27
C GLN A 53 -14.99 -1.55 -26.35
N THR A 54 -13.86 -1.49 -25.64
CA THR A 54 -12.85 -2.56 -25.63
C THR A 54 -12.85 -3.33 -24.30
N ALA A 55 -12.38 -4.57 -24.33
CA ALA A 55 -12.21 -5.38 -23.12
C ALA A 55 -11.30 -4.68 -22.09
N ASP A 56 -10.19 -4.08 -22.52
CA ASP A 56 -9.27 -3.36 -21.62
C ASP A 56 -9.96 -2.14 -20.97
N GLN A 57 -10.84 -1.43 -21.70
CA GLN A 57 -11.61 -0.32 -21.13
C GLN A 57 -12.63 -0.81 -20.10
N GLN A 58 -13.33 -1.91 -20.39
CA GLN A 58 -14.28 -2.53 -19.47
C GLN A 58 -13.59 -3.03 -18.20
N ILE A 59 -12.42 -3.66 -18.33
CA ILE A 59 -11.59 -4.09 -17.20
C ILE A 59 -11.12 -2.89 -16.38
N GLY A 60 -10.58 -1.86 -17.03
CA GLY A 60 -10.14 -0.65 -16.32
C GLY A 60 -11.27 0.02 -15.54
N PHE A 61 -12.47 0.07 -16.11
CA PHE A 61 -13.65 0.58 -15.42
C PHE A 61 -14.06 -0.33 -14.25
N ALA A 62 -14.22 -1.63 -14.49
CA ALA A 62 -14.61 -2.58 -13.47
C ALA A 62 -13.61 -2.73 -12.31
N ALA A 63 -12.32 -2.50 -12.58
CA ALA A 63 -11.24 -2.60 -11.62
C ALA A 63 -11.19 -1.40 -10.66
N SER A 64 -11.08 -0.18 -11.20
CA SER A 64 -10.90 1.03 -10.40
C SER A 64 -11.79 2.21 -10.81
N GLY A 65 -12.56 2.07 -11.90
CA GLY A 65 -13.42 3.12 -12.42
C GLY A 65 -14.82 3.18 -11.79
N VAL A 66 -15.32 2.06 -11.25
CA VAL A 66 -16.60 1.98 -10.54
C VAL A 66 -16.52 2.74 -9.22
N ALA A 67 -15.61 2.35 -8.35
CA ALA A 67 -15.29 2.97 -7.06
C ALA A 67 -14.01 2.33 -6.51
N ASP A 68 -13.35 2.98 -5.57
CA ASP A 68 -12.26 2.41 -4.78
C ASP A 68 -12.80 1.66 -3.55
N PHE A 69 -12.15 0.57 -3.18
CA PHE A 69 -12.53 -0.30 -2.08
C PHE A 69 -11.32 -0.60 -1.18
N PRO A 70 -10.95 0.34 -0.28
CA PRO A 70 -9.65 0.37 0.40
C PRO A 70 -9.56 -0.60 1.60
N ALA A 71 -9.72 -1.90 1.37
CA ALA A 71 -9.61 -2.91 2.44
C ALA A 71 -8.17 -3.07 2.96
N GLN A 72 -7.18 -2.84 2.07
CA GLN A 72 -5.77 -2.96 2.42
C GLN A 72 -5.34 -1.83 3.36
N GLU A 73 -5.68 -0.59 3.04
CA GLU A 73 -5.35 0.59 3.83
C GLU A 73 -6.25 0.69 5.05
N ASN A 74 -7.57 0.61 4.83
CA ASN A 74 -8.68 0.77 5.79
C ASN A 74 -8.27 1.49 7.09
N ASP A 75 -7.88 2.76 6.98
CA ASP A 75 -7.55 3.59 8.14
C ASP A 75 -8.85 4.14 8.75
N PRO A 76 -9.27 3.71 9.95
CA PRO A 76 -10.50 4.20 10.56
C PRO A 76 -10.48 5.72 10.83
N LEU A 77 -9.27 6.32 10.89
CA LEU A 77 -9.06 7.74 11.13
C LEU A 77 -8.99 8.59 9.84
N CYS A 78 -9.07 7.99 8.65
CA CYS A 78 -8.97 8.75 7.41
C CYS A 78 -10.07 9.84 7.37
N PRO A 79 -9.73 11.10 7.08
CA PRO A 79 -10.70 12.20 7.15
C PRO A 79 -11.63 12.27 5.93
N GLU A 80 -11.20 11.77 4.78
CA GLU A 80 -11.87 11.95 3.50
C GLU A 80 -13.23 11.21 3.42
N PRO A 81 -14.18 11.66 2.61
CA PRO A 81 -15.35 10.87 2.24
C PRO A 81 -14.96 9.51 1.65
N ALA A 82 -15.62 8.43 2.12
CA ALA A 82 -15.49 7.09 1.56
C ALA A 82 -14.04 6.52 1.45
N CYS A 83 -13.15 6.90 2.37
CA CYS A 83 -11.75 6.45 2.42
C CYS A 83 -11.51 5.19 3.26
N ASN A 84 -12.54 4.63 3.91
CA ASN A 84 -12.45 3.40 4.68
C ASN A 84 -13.74 2.58 4.56
N ILE A 85 -13.69 1.33 5.04
CA ILE A 85 -14.80 0.37 4.93
C ILE A 85 -16.07 0.93 5.57
N ALA A 86 -16.00 1.53 6.76
CA ALA A 86 -17.17 2.08 7.46
C ALA A 86 -17.89 3.15 6.61
N LYS A 87 -17.13 4.08 6.03
CA LYS A 87 -17.68 5.17 5.20
C LYS A 87 -18.20 4.65 3.86
N VAL A 88 -17.52 3.68 3.25
CA VAL A 88 -18.01 2.99 2.04
C VAL A 88 -19.34 2.28 2.35
N CYS A 89 -19.39 1.52 3.44
CA CYS A 89 -20.57 0.76 3.82
C CYS A 89 -21.75 1.65 4.19
N ALA A 90 -21.52 2.79 4.85
CA ALA A 90 -22.57 3.77 5.11
C ALA A 90 -23.30 4.19 3.83
N ILE A 91 -22.58 4.41 2.73
CA ILE A 91 -23.16 4.74 1.41
C ILE A 91 -23.85 3.51 0.79
N MET A 92 -23.21 2.35 0.82
CA MET A 92 -23.73 1.15 0.16
C MET A 92 -24.97 0.55 0.85
N THR A 93 -25.17 0.85 2.14
CA THR A 93 -26.37 0.46 2.89
C THR A 93 -27.44 1.55 2.99
N ASP A 94 -27.24 2.73 2.37
CA ASP A 94 -28.22 3.80 2.40
C ASP A 94 -29.45 3.47 1.56
N SER A 95 -30.54 3.07 2.23
CA SER A 95 -31.80 2.72 1.60
C SER A 95 -32.58 3.91 1.03
N SER A 96 -32.12 5.14 1.21
CA SER A 96 -32.72 6.32 0.58
C SER A 96 -32.39 6.44 -0.91
N ALA A 97 -31.31 5.79 -1.37
CA ALA A 97 -30.95 5.70 -2.78
C ALA A 97 -31.85 4.69 -3.53
N GLU A 98 -32.10 4.96 -4.81
CA GLU A 98 -33.01 4.18 -5.68
C GLU A 98 -32.64 2.71 -5.76
N ASP A 99 -31.37 2.40 -6.06
CA ASP A 99 -30.85 1.04 -6.20
C ASP A 99 -29.36 0.97 -5.83
N THR A 100 -28.78 -0.24 -5.88
CA THR A 100 -27.36 -0.48 -5.54
C THR A 100 -26.39 0.13 -6.55
N VAL A 101 -26.78 0.30 -7.81
CA VAL A 101 -25.98 0.98 -8.84
C VAL A 101 -25.88 2.48 -8.53
N GLN A 102 -26.99 3.09 -8.11
CA GLN A 102 -27.02 4.49 -7.68
C GLN A 102 -26.15 4.72 -6.44
N ARG A 103 -26.10 3.76 -5.51
CA ARG A 103 -25.17 3.81 -4.36
C ARG A 103 -23.71 3.74 -4.80
N LEU A 104 -23.36 2.91 -5.79
CA LEU A 104 -22.02 2.90 -6.37
C LEU A 104 -21.68 4.26 -7.04
N ILE A 105 -22.64 4.90 -7.72
CA ILE A 105 -22.45 6.23 -8.29
C ILE A 105 -22.22 7.30 -7.21
N HIS A 106 -22.97 7.26 -6.12
CA HIS A 106 -22.76 8.15 -4.97
C HIS A 106 -21.38 7.93 -4.33
N LEU A 107 -20.98 6.67 -4.17
CA LEU A 107 -19.66 6.30 -3.66
C LEU A 107 -18.55 6.85 -4.57
N ARG A 108 -18.64 6.60 -5.88
CA ARG A 108 -17.71 7.12 -6.89
C ARG A 108 -17.59 8.65 -6.81
N ALA A 109 -18.72 9.35 -6.70
CA ALA A 109 -18.73 10.80 -6.59
C ALA A 109 -18.06 11.30 -5.29
N ALA A 110 -18.31 10.64 -4.15
CA ALA A 110 -17.67 10.98 -2.88
C ALA A 110 -16.13 10.81 -2.95
N GLN A 111 -15.67 9.75 -3.61
CA GLN A 111 -14.25 9.47 -3.81
C GLN A 111 -13.61 10.41 -4.83
N ALA A 112 -14.36 10.86 -5.83
CA ALA A 112 -13.90 11.86 -6.80
C ALA A 112 -13.60 13.21 -6.16
N LEU A 113 -14.46 13.66 -5.22
CA LEU A 113 -14.23 14.87 -4.43
C LEU A 113 -12.96 14.80 -3.58
N SER A 114 -12.54 13.59 -3.23
CA SER A 114 -11.37 13.30 -2.41
C SER A 114 -10.13 12.96 -3.24
N HIS A 115 -10.22 13.04 -4.58
CA HIS A 115 -9.18 12.61 -5.52
C HIS A 115 -8.73 11.15 -5.37
N ILE A 116 -9.58 10.30 -4.79
CA ILE A 116 -9.35 8.84 -4.66
C ILE A 116 -9.62 8.16 -6.02
N VAL A 117 -10.70 8.54 -6.69
CA VAL A 117 -11.05 8.06 -8.05
C VAL A 117 -10.98 9.25 -9.03
N ASP A 118 -10.36 9.05 -10.19
CA ASP A 118 -10.41 10.05 -11.27
C ASP A 118 -11.66 9.86 -12.12
N ILE A 119 -12.56 10.85 -12.07
CA ILE A 119 -13.79 10.87 -12.87
C ILE A 119 -13.58 11.35 -14.30
N ARG A 120 -12.43 11.94 -14.64
CA ARG A 120 -12.17 12.58 -15.95
C ARG A 120 -11.68 11.63 -17.03
N GLY A 121 -11.56 10.34 -16.74
CA GLY A 121 -11.35 9.32 -17.75
C GLY A 121 -11.33 7.94 -17.12
N VAL A 122 -11.67 6.94 -17.92
CA VAL A 122 -11.24 5.55 -17.69
C VAL A 122 -9.72 5.53 -17.90
N GLN A 123 -8.97 6.23 -17.03
CA GLN A 123 -7.52 6.16 -17.02
C GLN A 123 -7.19 4.82 -16.40
N GLU A 124 -6.72 3.92 -17.28
CA GLU A 124 -5.90 2.74 -17.03
C GLU A 124 -5.61 2.57 -15.54
N SER A 125 -6.37 1.70 -14.88
CA SER A 125 -6.14 1.29 -13.50
C SER A 125 -4.64 1.09 -13.30
N ARG A 126 -4.02 1.97 -12.50
CA ARG A 126 -2.55 2.01 -12.27
C ARG A 126 -2.00 0.74 -11.65
N GLU A 127 -2.89 -0.14 -11.20
CA GLU A 127 -2.57 -1.43 -10.61
C GLU A 127 -2.95 -2.56 -11.59
N LEU A 128 -4.09 -2.52 -12.28
CA LEU A 128 -4.62 -3.70 -12.96
C LEU A 128 -4.51 -3.71 -14.50
N VAL A 129 -3.84 -2.75 -15.15
CA VAL A 129 -3.63 -2.81 -16.63
C VAL A 129 -2.23 -3.29 -16.99
N PRO A 130 -2.04 -4.59 -17.24
CA PRO A 130 -0.82 -5.08 -17.85
C PRO A 130 -0.92 -4.94 -19.38
N ARG A 131 -0.91 -3.76 -20.03
CA ARG A 131 -0.60 -3.69 -21.50
C ARG A 131 0.00 -2.38 -22.05
N ARG A 132 1.06 -2.58 -22.87
CA ARG A 132 1.48 -1.84 -24.08
C ARG A 132 1.98 -0.39 -23.99
N ARG A 133 2.36 0.11 -22.82
CA ARG A 133 3.24 1.28 -22.71
C ARG A 133 4.52 0.87 -21.96
N PRO A 134 5.68 1.53 -22.20
CA PRO A 134 6.85 1.31 -21.36
C PRO A 134 6.42 1.54 -19.90
N LEU A 135 6.39 0.43 -19.16
CA LEU A 135 6.13 0.25 -17.74
C LEU A 135 5.80 1.55 -16.99
N ARG A 136 4.51 1.86 -16.82
CA ARG A 136 4.09 2.60 -15.62
C ARG A 136 3.65 1.57 -14.58
N ARG A 137 4.69 1.20 -13.83
CA ARG A 137 4.87 0.35 -12.64
C ARG A 137 3.67 0.24 -11.70
N PHE A 138 3.38 -0.99 -11.29
CA PHE A 138 2.57 -1.30 -10.10
C PHE A 138 3.30 -0.75 -8.86
N GLY A 139 2.70 0.20 -8.13
CA GLY A 139 3.33 0.85 -6.97
C GLY A 139 4.38 1.94 -7.27
N ALA A 140 4.39 2.51 -8.49
CA ALA A 140 5.23 3.67 -8.78
C ALA A 140 4.76 4.90 -8.00
N ARG A 141 5.64 5.49 -7.19
CA ARG A 141 5.40 6.82 -6.62
C ARG A 141 5.71 7.87 -7.68
N VAL A 142 5.01 9.00 -7.63
CA VAL A 142 5.37 10.18 -8.43
C VAL A 142 6.83 10.54 -8.12
N GLY A 143 7.73 10.37 -9.10
CA GLY A 143 9.17 10.66 -8.96
C GLY A 143 10.12 9.48 -9.19
N ASP A 144 9.62 8.26 -9.45
CA ASP A 144 10.51 7.13 -9.76
C ASP A 144 11.28 7.34 -11.08
N PRO A 145 12.59 6.99 -11.12
CA PRO A 145 13.41 7.17 -12.31
C PRO A 145 12.91 6.31 -13.49
N PRO A 146 12.86 6.87 -14.71
CA PRO A 146 12.52 6.10 -15.89
C PRO A 146 13.61 5.03 -16.08
N ASN A 147 13.22 3.75 -16.24
CA ASN A 147 14.07 2.57 -16.50
C ASN A 147 14.34 1.59 -15.34
N VAL A 148 13.59 1.62 -14.23
CA VAL A 148 13.62 0.51 -13.27
C VAL A 148 12.63 -0.58 -13.71
N PRO A 149 13.07 -1.83 -13.94
CA PRO A 149 12.18 -2.95 -14.23
C PRO A 149 11.13 -3.14 -13.13
N ASP A 150 9.94 -3.60 -13.49
CA ASP A 150 8.92 -3.99 -12.50
C ASP A 150 9.34 -5.33 -11.85
N TYR A 151 10.16 -5.24 -10.81
CA TYR A 151 10.68 -6.39 -10.09
C TYR A 151 9.58 -7.20 -9.41
N TRP A 152 8.51 -6.54 -8.97
CA TRP A 152 7.38 -7.23 -8.37
C TRP A 152 6.67 -8.09 -9.41
N TYR A 153 6.32 -7.50 -10.57
CA TYR A 153 5.68 -8.26 -11.65
C TYR A 153 6.59 -9.41 -12.13
N TYR A 154 7.89 -9.18 -12.25
CA TYR A 154 8.86 -10.25 -12.51
C TYR A 154 8.75 -11.39 -11.49
N GLN A 155 8.81 -11.10 -10.18
CA GLN A 155 8.68 -12.12 -9.14
C GLN A 155 7.32 -12.82 -9.13
N THR A 156 6.23 -12.13 -9.48
CA THR A 156 4.94 -12.82 -9.64
C THR A 156 4.95 -13.80 -10.81
N CYS A 157 5.66 -13.49 -11.91
CA CYS A 157 5.83 -14.39 -13.03
C CYS A 157 6.81 -15.55 -12.73
N THR A 158 7.86 -15.32 -11.94
CA THR A 158 8.96 -16.30 -11.78
C THR A 158 8.96 -17.06 -10.46
N GLU A 159 8.24 -16.60 -9.43
CA GLU A 159 8.33 -17.18 -8.07
C GLU A 159 6.96 -17.34 -7.41
N PHE A 160 6.18 -16.25 -7.26
CA PHE A 160 5.07 -16.22 -6.30
C PHE A 160 3.68 -16.38 -6.90
N GLY A 161 3.46 -16.03 -8.17
CA GLY A 161 2.16 -16.16 -8.82
C GLY A 161 1.01 -15.39 -8.16
N PHE A 162 1.29 -14.22 -7.56
CA PHE A 162 0.25 -13.40 -6.96
C PHE A 162 -0.56 -12.66 -8.03
N TYR A 163 -1.76 -13.17 -8.32
CA TYR A 163 -2.71 -12.58 -9.27
C TYR A 163 -4.06 -12.34 -8.60
N GLN A 164 -4.54 -11.10 -8.69
CA GLN A 164 -5.88 -10.72 -8.23
C GLN A 164 -6.87 -11.04 -9.35
N THR A 165 -7.76 -11.99 -9.11
CA THR A 165 -8.77 -12.41 -10.09
C THR A 165 -10.17 -12.26 -9.52
N CYS A 166 -11.15 -12.14 -10.42
CA CYS A 166 -12.57 -12.09 -10.09
C CYS A 166 -13.30 -13.08 -11.01
N GLU A 167 -13.23 -14.35 -10.66
CA GLU A 167 -13.76 -15.45 -11.49
C GLU A 167 -15.27 -15.63 -11.29
N VAL A 168 -15.96 -16.12 -12.32
CA VAL A 168 -17.36 -16.56 -12.19
C VAL A 168 -17.44 -17.71 -11.18
N GLY A 169 -18.42 -17.64 -10.27
CA GLY A 169 -18.59 -18.63 -9.19
C GLY A 169 -17.68 -18.42 -7.98
N SER A 170 -16.78 -17.42 -7.99
CA SER A 170 -16.01 -17.03 -6.81
C SER A 170 -16.82 -16.15 -5.85
N ASN A 171 -16.29 -15.95 -4.64
CA ASN A 171 -16.82 -15.00 -3.65
C ASN A 171 -16.44 -13.53 -3.96
N CYS A 172 -15.88 -13.24 -5.13
CA CYS A 172 -15.59 -11.87 -5.54
C CYS A 172 -16.89 -11.05 -5.62
N MET A 173 -16.86 -9.83 -5.09
CA MET A 173 -18.01 -8.91 -5.06
C MET A 173 -17.96 -7.84 -6.14
N PHE A 174 -16.99 -7.92 -7.06
CA PHE A 174 -16.84 -7.01 -8.20
C PHE A 174 -17.36 -7.66 -9.49
N VAL A 175 -17.15 -7.02 -10.64
CA VAL A 175 -17.52 -7.61 -11.94
C VAL A 175 -16.70 -8.87 -12.19
N ARG A 176 -17.37 -10.02 -12.36
CA ARG A 176 -16.71 -11.32 -12.54
C ARG A 176 -16.56 -11.69 -14.00
N GLY A 177 -15.62 -12.59 -14.27
CA GLY A 177 -15.41 -13.23 -15.58
C GLY A 177 -14.63 -12.40 -16.59
N ILE A 178 -14.23 -11.18 -16.25
CA ILE A 178 -13.43 -10.30 -17.11
C ILE A 178 -11.96 -10.17 -16.65
N LEU A 179 -11.67 -10.50 -15.39
CA LEU A 179 -10.33 -10.42 -14.79
C LEU A 179 -9.92 -11.81 -14.28
N ASP A 180 -9.36 -12.61 -15.18
CA ASP A 180 -8.92 -13.98 -14.90
C ASP A 180 -7.40 -14.09 -14.73
N VAL A 181 -6.92 -15.29 -14.35
CA VAL A 181 -5.48 -15.53 -14.20
C VAL A 181 -4.71 -15.36 -15.51
N SER A 182 -5.34 -15.64 -16.66
CA SER A 182 -4.71 -15.52 -17.97
C SER A 182 -4.45 -14.07 -18.33
N TYR A 183 -5.38 -13.18 -18.00
CA TYR A 183 -5.26 -11.74 -18.15
C TYR A 183 -4.13 -11.18 -17.26
N MET A 184 -4.15 -11.54 -15.98
CA MET A 184 -3.17 -11.07 -15.01
C MET A 184 -1.74 -11.54 -15.32
N ALA A 185 -1.59 -12.75 -15.87
CA ALA A 185 -0.30 -13.30 -16.27
C ALA A 185 0.05 -13.02 -17.75
N ALA A 186 -0.79 -12.28 -18.50
CA ALA A 186 -0.71 -12.21 -19.96
C ALA A 186 0.65 -11.75 -20.49
N ASN A 187 1.36 -10.91 -19.74
CA ASN A 187 2.65 -10.38 -20.15
C ASN A 187 3.85 -11.20 -19.66
N CYS A 188 3.67 -12.22 -18.81
CA CYS A 188 4.80 -13.03 -18.32
C CYS A 188 5.53 -13.74 -19.46
N ALA A 189 4.80 -14.26 -20.45
CA ALA A 189 5.39 -14.91 -21.62
C ALA A 189 6.12 -13.89 -22.52
N ALA A 190 5.49 -12.75 -22.80
CA ALA A 190 6.05 -11.75 -23.70
C ALA A 190 7.26 -11.01 -23.11
N LEU A 191 7.27 -10.74 -21.80
CA LEU A 191 8.31 -9.96 -21.13
C LEU A 191 9.47 -10.83 -20.63
N TYR A 192 9.18 -12.04 -20.15
CA TYR A 192 10.15 -12.86 -19.42
C TYR A 192 10.27 -14.29 -19.95
N ASN A 193 9.55 -14.62 -21.04
CA ASN A 193 9.51 -15.97 -21.59
C ASN A 193 9.03 -17.03 -20.58
N VAL A 194 8.10 -16.65 -19.69
CA VAL A 194 7.51 -17.55 -18.69
C VAL A 194 6.05 -17.83 -19.04
N SER A 195 5.74 -19.10 -19.35
CA SER A 195 4.37 -19.56 -19.62
C SER A 195 3.55 -19.75 -18.33
N LEU A 196 2.23 -19.87 -18.45
CA LEU A 196 1.35 -20.20 -17.32
C LEU A 196 1.74 -21.52 -16.61
N ASP A 197 2.17 -22.53 -17.37
CA ASP A 197 2.62 -23.80 -16.79
C ASP A 197 3.96 -23.66 -16.06
N ALA A 198 4.87 -22.84 -16.60
CA ALA A 198 6.12 -22.49 -15.92
C ALA A 198 5.84 -21.71 -14.62
N ILE A 199 4.89 -20.75 -14.62
CA ILE A 199 4.45 -20.06 -13.41
C ILE A 199 3.97 -21.06 -12.35
N LYS A 200 3.10 -22.01 -12.72
CA LYS A 200 2.63 -23.05 -11.78
C LYS A 200 3.77 -23.89 -11.21
N ALA A 201 4.72 -24.31 -12.06
CA ALA A 201 5.89 -25.06 -11.63
C ALA A 201 6.78 -24.24 -10.68
N ASN A 202 6.98 -22.96 -10.97
CA ASN A 202 7.74 -22.05 -10.15
C ASN A 202 7.09 -21.82 -8.78
N ILE A 203 5.77 -21.63 -8.71
CA ILE A 203 5.03 -21.53 -7.44
C ILE A 203 5.25 -22.79 -6.60
N ASN A 204 5.21 -23.98 -7.21
CA ASN A 204 5.49 -25.22 -6.50
C ASN A 204 6.92 -25.27 -5.97
N ALA A 205 7.90 -24.89 -6.80
CA ALA A 205 9.31 -24.80 -6.38
C ALA A 205 9.51 -23.81 -5.22
N THR A 206 8.88 -22.63 -5.28
CA THR A 206 8.88 -21.62 -4.21
C THR A 206 8.28 -22.16 -2.92
N ASN A 207 7.12 -22.82 -2.99
CA ASN A 207 6.47 -23.42 -1.82
C ASN A 207 7.30 -24.55 -1.22
N LEU A 208 7.96 -25.38 -2.04
CA LEU A 208 8.88 -26.41 -1.57
C LEU A 208 10.13 -25.82 -0.92
N HIS A 209 10.65 -24.72 -1.46
CA HIS A 209 11.84 -24.05 -0.93
C HIS A 209 11.57 -23.39 0.42
N TYR A 210 10.50 -22.59 0.53
CA TYR A 210 10.18 -21.81 1.73
C TYR A 210 9.26 -22.54 2.73
N GLY A 211 8.70 -23.70 2.37
CA GLY A 211 7.83 -24.51 3.24
C GLY A 211 6.34 -24.16 3.21
N GLY A 212 5.92 -23.17 2.42
CA GLY A 212 4.50 -22.78 2.28
C GLY A 212 3.87 -22.41 3.63
N LEU A 213 2.79 -23.10 4.02
CA LEU A 213 2.12 -22.90 5.32
C LEU A 213 2.83 -23.56 6.50
N GLN A 214 3.96 -24.23 6.26
CA GLN A 214 4.85 -24.82 7.26
C GLN A 214 6.27 -24.29 7.01
N PRO A 215 6.52 -22.98 7.23
CA PRO A 215 7.73 -22.33 6.76
C PRO A 215 8.99 -22.99 7.32
N THR A 216 9.99 -23.17 6.47
CA THR A 216 11.25 -23.82 6.83
C THR A 216 12.30 -22.81 7.30
N GLY A 217 13.15 -23.23 8.23
CA GLY A 217 14.35 -22.50 8.63
C GLY A 217 15.55 -22.84 7.74
N PRO A 218 16.71 -22.19 7.97
CA PRO A 218 17.93 -22.42 7.20
C PRO A 218 18.47 -23.85 7.22
N ASP A 219 18.09 -24.64 8.24
CA ASP A 219 18.46 -26.06 8.40
C ASP A 219 17.51 -27.01 7.65
N GLY A 220 16.58 -26.49 6.86
CA GLY A 220 15.58 -27.25 6.11
C GLY A 220 14.50 -27.89 7.00
N LYS A 221 14.47 -27.56 8.30
CA LYS A 221 13.43 -28.02 9.25
C LYS A 221 12.37 -26.95 9.42
N LEU A 222 11.29 -27.28 10.13
CA LEU A 222 10.29 -26.30 10.52
C LEU A 222 10.96 -25.11 11.21
N GLY A 223 10.59 -23.90 10.78
CA GLY A 223 11.10 -22.65 11.31
C GLY A 223 10.84 -22.50 12.80
N ARG A 224 11.55 -21.55 13.41
CA ARG A 224 11.40 -21.16 14.81
C ARG A 224 11.63 -19.67 14.94
N CYS A 225 11.03 -19.08 15.96
CA CYS A 225 11.26 -17.69 16.37
C CYS A 225 10.79 -16.68 15.31
N VAL A 226 9.67 -17.01 14.67
CA VAL A 226 8.97 -16.17 13.70
C VAL A 226 7.52 -16.06 14.13
N MET A 227 7.04 -14.85 14.38
CA MET A 227 5.63 -14.60 14.66
C MET A 227 4.92 -14.15 13.37
N TRP A 228 3.66 -14.56 13.20
CA TRP A 228 2.83 -14.22 12.04
C TRP A 228 1.60 -13.38 12.43
N PRO A 229 1.76 -12.06 12.63
CA PRO A 229 0.61 -11.18 12.83
C PRO A 229 -0.14 -10.96 11.51
N ASN A 230 -1.47 -10.99 11.57
CA ASN A 230 -2.38 -10.82 10.44
C ASN A 230 -3.53 -9.89 10.85
N GLY A 231 -3.96 -9.00 9.96
CA GLY A 231 -5.15 -8.18 10.17
C GLY A 231 -6.42 -8.96 9.83
N GLU A 232 -7.50 -8.77 10.60
CA GLU A 232 -8.80 -9.41 10.34
C GLU A 232 -9.42 -8.98 9.00
N VAL A 233 -9.22 -7.71 8.60
CA VAL A 233 -9.74 -7.18 7.33
C VAL A 233 -8.68 -7.08 6.24
N ASP A 234 -7.45 -7.49 6.54
CA ASP A 234 -6.34 -7.48 5.59
C ASP A 234 -6.60 -8.47 4.43
N PRO A 235 -6.70 -8.00 3.18
CA PRO A 235 -6.90 -8.89 2.04
C PRO A 235 -5.76 -9.89 1.82
N TRP A 236 -4.56 -9.62 2.36
CA TRP A 236 -3.38 -10.49 2.26
C TRP A 236 -3.36 -11.62 3.29
N SER A 237 -4.17 -11.56 4.35
CA SER A 237 -4.18 -12.54 5.44
C SER A 237 -4.40 -13.98 4.95
N THR A 238 -5.19 -14.17 3.90
CA THR A 238 -5.47 -15.49 3.29
C THR A 238 -4.25 -16.14 2.62
N ARG A 239 -3.16 -15.39 2.44
CA ARG A 239 -1.87 -15.86 1.90
C ARG A 239 -0.81 -16.06 2.99
N SER A 240 -1.19 -15.93 4.26
CA SER A 240 -0.29 -16.01 5.42
C SER A 240 -0.48 -17.31 6.22
N VAL A 241 0.36 -17.50 7.23
CA VAL A 241 0.21 -18.54 8.24
C VAL A 241 -0.81 -18.07 9.28
N LEU A 242 -2.02 -18.64 9.25
CA LEU A 242 -3.12 -18.30 10.17
C LEU A 242 -3.23 -19.25 11.37
N GLN A 243 -2.69 -20.46 11.24
CA GLN A 243 -2.60 -21.46 12.32
C GLN A 243 -1.15 -21.65 12.70
N ALA A 244 -0.84 -21.51 14.00
CA ALA A 244 0.51 -21.64 14.51
C ALA A 244 1.09 -23.03 14.18
N PRO A 245 2.16 -23.13 13.37
CA PRO A 245 2.75 -24.43 13.05
C PRO A 245 3.49 -25.04 14.24
N SER A 246 3.93 -24.20 15.19
CA SER A 246 4.51 -24.62 16.46
C SER A 246 4.39 -23.52 17.52
N GLN A 247 4.69 -23.83 18.78
CA GLN A 247 4.77 -22.83 19.86
C GLN A 247 5.84 -21.76 19.62
N LYS A 248 6.87 -22.08 18.82
CA LYS A 248 7.94 -21.14 18.44
C LYS A 248 7.61 -20.36 17.17
N MET A 249 6.46 -20.63 16.55
CA MET A 249 5.96 -19.85 15.43
C MET A 249 4.49 -19.45 15.65
N PRO A 250 4.23 -18.60 16.65
CA PRO A 250 2.87 -18.18 16.98
C PRO A 250 2.26 -17.32 15.88
N THR A 251 0.95 -17.37 15.75
CA THR A 251 0.16 -16.46 14.92
C THR A 251 -0.56 -15.45 15.81
N LEU A 252 -0.89 -14.28 15.26
CA LEU A 252 -1.71 -13.27 15.93
C LEU A 252 -2.71 -12.70 14.94
N LEU A 253 -4.01 -12.92 15.18
CA LEU A 253 -5.05 -12.24 14.41
C LEU A 253 -5.45 -10.95 15.13
N VAL A 254 -5.25 -9.82 14.47
CA VAL A 254 -5.55 -8.50 15.01
C VAL A 254 -6.93 -8.08 14.54
N ALA A 255 -7.91 -8.16 15.47
CA ALA A 255 -9.31 -7.82 15.20
C ALA A 255 -9.45 -6.42 14.61
N GLY A 256 -10.22 -6.31 13.53
CA GLY A 256 -10.51 -5.08 12.80
C GLY A 256 -9.33 -4.38 12.11
N ALA A 257 -8.11 -4.91 12.22
CA ALA A 257 -6.93 -4.27 11.64
C ALA A 257 -6.79 -4.59 10.15
N SER A 258 -6.34 -3.57 9.41
CA SER A 258 -5.98 -3.63 8.00
C SER A 258 -4.54 -4.13 7.81
N HIS A 259 -4.01 -4.01 6.59
CA HIS A 259 -2.72 -4.55 6.22
C HIS A 259 -1.59 -3.97 7.09
N HIS A 260 -0.98 -4.86 7.89
CA HIS A 260 0.11 -4.57 8.82
C HIS A 260 -0.07 -3.31 9.69
N ALA A 261 -1.30 -2.95 10.10
CA ALA A 261 -1.58 -1.70 10.81
C ALA A 261 -0.75 -1.51 12.10
N TRP A 262 -0.34 -2.61 12.76
CA TRP A 262 0.51 -2.58 13.96
C TRP A 262 1.93 -2.05 13.70
N THR A 263 2.43 -2.08 12.46
CA THR A 263 3.78 -1.58 12.11
C THR A 263 3.83 -0.07 11.87
N TRP A 264 2.67 0.57 11.76
CA TRP A 264 2.58 2.01 11.53
C TRP A 264 2.95 2.78 12.81
N PRO A 265 3.45 4.02 12.68
CA PRO A 265 3.66 4.90 13.84
C PRO A 265 2.39 5.00 14.70
N SER A 266 2.56 4.95 16.02
CA SER A 266 1.42 5.08 16.94
C SER A 266 0.78 6.46 16.84
N ARG A 267 -0.56 6.49 16.82
CA ARG A 267 -1.35 7.72 16.77
C ARG A 267 -2.43 7.72 17.86
N ALA A 268 -2.83 8.91 18.28
CA ALA A 268 -4.03 9.06 19.08
C ALA A 268 -5.24 8.62 18.24
N GLY A 269 -6.03 7.67 18.75
CA GLY A 269 -7.19 7.11 18.04
C GLY A 269 -6.91 5.81 17.28
N ASP A 270 -5.70 5.25 17.34
CA ASP A 270 -5.46 3.88 16.86
C ASP A 270 -6.43 2.91 17.56
N GLN A 271 -6.90 1.88 16.84
CA GLN A 271 -7.76 0.85 17.41
C GLN A 271 -7.08 0.19 18.63
N GLU A 272 -7.87 -0.13 19.66
CA GLU A 272 -7.38 -0.82 20.86
C GLU A 272 -6.70 -2.14 20.49
N SER A 273 -7.29 -2.91 19.58
CA SER A 273 -6.72 -4.16 19.06
C SER A 273 -5.34 -3.99 18.43
N VAL A 274 -5.10 -2.88 17.72
CA VAL A 274 -3.79 -2.57 17.12
C VAL A 274 -2.77 -2.20 18.19
N THR A 275 -3.20 -1.47 19.23
CA THR A 275 -2.34 -1.14 20.37
C THR A 275 -1.97 -2.38 21.17
N ASP A 276 -2.93 -3.26 21.44
CA ASP A 276 -2.70 -4.55 22.10
C ASP A 276 -1.79 -5.47 21.27
N ALA A 277 -1.97 -5.49 19.94
CA ALA A 277 -1.12 -6.25 19.06
C ALA A 277 0.35 -5.81 19.15
N ARG A 278 0.62 -4.49 19.21
CA ARG A 278 1.99 -3.97 19.39
C ARG A 278 2.61 -4.45 20.71
N LEU A 279 1.83 -4.50 21.80
CA LEU A 279 2.28 -5.00 23.09
C LEU A 279 2.56 -6.51 23.05
N GLN A 280 1.68 -7.29 22.41
CA GLN A 280 1.87 -8.74 22.25
C GLN A 280 3.09 -9.06 21.38
N ILE A 281 3.28 -8.33 20.27
CA ILE A 281 4.45 -8.48 19.40
C ILE A 281 5.74 -8.14 20.17
N ARG A 282 5.76 -7.03 20.93
CA ARG A 282 6.91 -6.67 21.78
C ARG A 282 7.25 -7.81 22.74
N LYS A 283 6.26 -8.29 23.49
CA LYS A 283 6.44 -9.39 24.45
C LYS A 283 6.96 -10.66 23.77
N GLN A 284 6.48 -10.97 22.57
CA GLN A 284 6.92 -12.14 21.82
C GLN A 284 8.37 -11.99 21.32
N VAL A 285 8.76 -10.80 20.87
CA VAL A 285 10.14 -10.51 20.48
C VAL A 285 11.08 -10.59 21.68
N GLU A 286 10.69 -10.05 22.84
CA GLU A 286 11.45 -10.18 24.09
C GLU A 286 11.63 -11.66 24.46
N ALA A 287 10.57 -12.47 24.38
CA ALA A 287 10.67 -13.91 24.61
C ALA A 287 11.59 -14.63 23.60
N PHE A 288 11.65 -14.20 22.33
CA PHE A 288 12.60 -14.74 21.36
C PHE A 288 14.04 -14.33 21.67
N LEU A 289 14.27 -13.13 22.20
CA LEU A 289 15.61 -12.69 22.60
C LEU A 289 16.13 -13.44 23.84
N ASP A 290 15.23 -13.90 24.71
CA ASP A 290 15.57 -14.67 25.92
C ASP A 290 15.70 -16.18 25.66
N ASP A 291 15.15 -16.71 24.57
CA ASP A 291 15.22 -18.12 24.20
C ASP A 291 16.50 -18.42 23.40
N THR A 292 17.48 -19.08 24.03
CA THR A 292 18.76 -19.44 23.39
C THR A 292 18.61 -20.37 22.18
N SER A 293 17.47 -21.03 22.00
CA SER A 293 17.19 -21.80 20.79
C SER A 293 16.74 -20.94 19.60
N CYS A 294 16.43 -19.67 19.84
CA CYS A 294 16.23 -18.64 18.82
C CYS A 294 17.54 -18.00 18.35
N GLU A 295 18.65 -18.30 19.02
CA GLU A 295 19.98 -18.01 18.48
C GLU A 295 20.23 -18.95 17.29
N GLY A 296 19.86 -18.49 16.10
CA GLY A 296 20.30 -19.13 14.87
C GLY A 296 21.82 -18.94 14.73
N ALA A 297 22.54 -20.03 14.44
CA ALA A 297 23.77 -19.92 13.67
C ALA A 297 23.45 -18.97 12.51
N GLY A 298 24.08 -17.79 12.50
CA GLY A 298 23.83 -16.80 11.48
C GLY A 298 23.97 -17.40 10.09
N PRO A 299 23.58 -16.68 9.02
CA PRO A 299 24.05 -17.06 7.69
C PRO A 299 25.55 -17.36 7.81
N PRO A 300 26.10 -18.40 7.14
CA PRO A 300 27.55 -18.52 7.07
C PRO A 300 28.02 -17.12 6.68
N GLY A 301 28.79 -16.50 7.57
CA GLY A 301 29.37 -15.19 7.28
C GLY A 301 30.00 -15.29 5.89
N PRO A 302 30.03 -14.19 5.11
CA PRO A 302 30.68 -14.22 3.81
C PRO A 302 31.98 -14.98 3.97
N HIS A 303 32.13 -16.05 3.18
CA HIS A 303 33.22 -17.00 3.25
C HIS A 303 34.44 -16.37 3.89
N SER A 304 34.87 -16.89 5.04
CA SER A 304 36.20 -16.61 5.57
C SER A 304 37.25 -17.28 4.67
N ASP A 305 37.25 -16.92 3.39
CA ASP A 305 38.46 -16.90 2.60
C ASP A 305 39.21 -15.68 3.12
N GLY A 306 40.36 -15.95 3.74
CA GLY A 306 41.11 -14.98 4.52
C GLY A 306 41.52 -13.75 3.73
N ASP A 307 40.67 -12.73 3.72
CA ASP A 307 41.03 -11.39 3.28
C ASP A 307 40.60 -10.35 4.32
N ASP A 308 41.60 -9.62 4.78
CA ASP A 308 41.61 -8.68 5.90
C ASP A 308 40.77 -7.43 5.57
N GLN A 309 39.48 -7.41 5.96
CA GLN A 309 38.62 -6.22 5.85
C GLN A 309 38.70 -5.26 7.06
N THR A 310 39.70 -5.41 7.92
CA THR A 310 39.96 -4.49 9.03
C THR A 310 40.25 -3.03 8.61
N PRO A 311 40.83 -2.69 7.43
CA PRO A 311 41.17 -1.29 7.12
C PRO A 311 39.99 -0.43 6.66
N TYR A 312 38.90 -1.02 6.15
CA TYR A 312 37.77 -0.25 5.59
C TYR A 312 36.82 0.32 6.64
N ILE A 313 36.61 -0.40 7.75
CA ILE A 313 35.76 0.06 8.86
C ILE A 313 36.44 1.23 9.60
N ILE A 314 37.76 1.16 9.79
CA ILE A 314 38.54 2.23 10.45
C ILE A 314 38.56 3.50 9.58
N ALA A 315 38.71 3.36 8.27
CA ALA A 315 38.67 4.50 7.34
C ALA A 315 37.29 5.19 7.32
N GLY A 316 36.20 4.41 7.33
CA GLY A 316 34.83 4.96 7.36
C GLY A 316 34.52 5.77 8.62
N VAL A 317 34.94 5.28 9.79
CA VAL A 317 34.74 5.97 11.09
C VAL A 317 35.56 7.27 11.15
N LEU A 318 36.79 7.28 10.65
CA LEU A 318 37.65 8.48 10.64
C LEU A 318 37.11 9.57 9.70
N VAL A 319 36.53 9.21 8.56
CA VAL A 319 35.92 10.18 7.62
C VAL A 319 34.68 10.84 8.24
N VAL A 320 33.82 10.08 8.93
CA VAL A 320 32.63 10.63 9.59
C VAL A 320 33.00 11.58 10.73
N LEU A 321 34.02 11.24 11.53
CA LEU A 321 34.51 12.10 12.62
C LEU A 321 35.18 13.38 12.10
N ALA A 322 35.91 13.32 10.99
CA ALA A 322 36.52 14.50 10.36
C ALA A 322 35.47 15.47 9.79
N VAL A 323 34.41 14.94 9.17
CA VAL A 323 33.30 15.74 8.62
C VAL A 323 32.50 16.41 9.75
N ALA A 324 32.22 15.69 10.84
CA ALA A 324 31.53 16.24 12.01
C ALA A 324 32.36 17.35 12.71
N ALA A 325 33.67 17.16 12.84
CA ALA A 325 34.58 18.17 13.39
C ALA A 325 34.68 19.41 12.48
N GLY A 326 34.76 19.21 11.15
CA GLY A 326 34.79 20.29 10.16
C GLY A 326 33.52 21.15 10.16
N LEU A 327 32.34 20.52 10.23
CA LEU A 327 31.05 21.20 10.36
C LEU A 327 30.92 21.96 11.68
N GLY A 328 31.39 21.36 12.79
CA GLY A 328 31.42 22.02 14.11
C GLY A 328 32.28 23.29 14.14
N VAL A 329 33.44 23.27 13.48
CA VAL A 329 34.34 24.44 13.37
C VAL A 329 33.72 25.54 12.50
N LEU A 330 33.04 25.19 11.40
CA LEU A 330 32.38 26.16 10.52
C LEU A 330 31.22 26.90 11.21
N VAL A 331 30.40 26.16 11.97
CA VAL A 331 29.27 26.73 12.72
C VAL A 331 29.76 27.65 13.84
N ARG A 332 30.86 27.28 14.52
CA ARG A 332 31.45 28.09 15.60
C ARG A 332 32.08 29.38 15.08
N ARG A 333 32.76 29.35 13.92
CA ARG A 333 33.31 30.55 13.25
C ARG A 333 32.22 31.53 12.80
N ARG A 334 31.11 31.03 12.24
CA ARG A 334 29.97 31.88 11.84
C ARG A 334 29.28 32.55 13.04
N ARG A 335 29.18 31.86 14.19
CA ARG A 335 28.61 32.44 15.42
C ARG A 335 29.51 33.47 16.10
N LEU A 336 30.84 33.34 15.98
CA LEU A 336 31.80 34.31 16.50
C LEU A 336 31.86 35.58 15.65
N ALA A 337 31.77 35.47 14.33
CA ALA A 337 31.73 36.63 13.43
C ALA A 337 30.45 37.48 13.59
N ALA A 338 29.33 36.86 14.00
CA ALA A 338 28.06 37.55 14.25
C ALA A 338 27.96 38.25 15.62
N ARG A 339 28.97 38.11 16.50
CA ARG A 339 28.96 38.65 17.87
C ARG A 339 29.93 39.81 18.11
N THR A 340 30.65 40.27 17.08
CA THR A 340 31.54 41.43 17.20
C THR A 340 30.72 42.72 17.11
N PRO A 341 30.69 43.59 18.13
CA PRO A 341 29.99 44.87 18.05
C PRO A 341 30.83 45.86 17.23
N LEU A 342 30.24 46.44 16.19
CA LEU A 342 30.83 47.58 15.49
C LEU A 342 30.72 48.82 16.41
N LEU A 343 31.88 49.23 16.93
CA LEU A 343 32.07 50.46 17.67
C LEU A 343 31.84 51.68 16.77
N SER A 344 31.02 52.60 17.28
CA SER A 344 30.79 53.95 16.79
C SER A 344 32.09 54.78 16.79
N THR A 345 32.28 55.56 15.73
CA THR A 345 33.13 56.75 15.74
C THR A 345 32.36 57.90 15.10
N ASP A 346 32.00 58.89 15.91
CA ASP A 346 31.35 60.14 15.52
C ASP A 346 32.33 61.23 15.03
N GLY A 347 31.86 62.00 14.03
CA GLY A 347 32.08 63.45 13.88
C GLY A 347 32.81 63.94 12.61
N PRO A 348 32.57 65.18 12.11
CA PRO A 348 31.40 66.06 12.30
C PRO A 348 30.89 66.85 11.03
N SER A 349 29.68 67.43 11.19
CA SER A 349 29.13 68.69 10.60
C SER A 349 28.84 68.86 9.09
N ALA A 350 27.56 69.12 8.74
CA ALA A 350 27.10 70.39 8.14
C ALA A 350 25.58 70.44 7.84
N GLU A 351 24.94 71.42 8.47
CA GLU A 351 23.73 72.22 8.24
C GLU A 351 22.70 72.02 7.10
N ARG A 352 21.51 72.60 7.41
CA ARG A 352 20.33 73.02 6.60
C ARG A 352 19.28 71.92 6.38
N GLY A 353 18.00 72.08 6.72
CA GLY A 353 17.19 73.24 7.11
C GLY A 353 15.85 73.16 6.37
N LEU A 354 14.74 73.48 7.06
CA LEU A 354 13.37 73.69 6.53
C LEU A 354 12.64 72.45 5.97
N SER A 355 11.32 72.26 6.07
CA SER A 355 10.21 72.98 6.68
C SER A 355 8.91 72.19 6.41
N LEU A 356 7.99 72.20 7.38
CA LEU A 356 6.51 72.18 7.25
C LEU A 356 5.77 70.99 6.59
N GLU A 357 5.17 70.18 7.46
CA GLU A 357 3.71 70.03 7.68
C GLU A 357 2.76 69.41 6.62
N PRO A 358 1.60 68.89 7.07
CA PRO A 358 0.93 67.70 6.51
C PRO A 358 -0.44 68.01 5.87
N ARG A 359 -1.12 66.98 5.32
CA ARG A 359 -2.60 66.86 5.25
C ARG A 359 -3.01 65.48 4.70
N THR A 360 -3.60 64.62 5.55
CA THR A 360 -5.04 64.30 5.71
C THR A 360 -5.69 63.44 4.61
N SER A 361 -6.08 62.23 5.03
CA SER A 361 -7.33 61.49 4.74
C SER A 361 -7.97 61.53 3.35
N ALA A 362 -8.12 60.35 2.74
CA ALA A 362 -9.40 59.61 2.65
C ALA A 362 -9.11 58.14 2.34
#